data_AF-A0AA41YLG0-F1
#
_entry.id   AF-A0AA41YLG0-F1
#
_cell.length_a   1.000
_cell.length_b   1.000
_cell.length_c   1.000
_cell.angle_alpha   90.00
_cell.angle_beta   90.00
_cell.angle_gamma   90.00
#
_symmetry.space_group_name_H-M   'P 1'
#
loop_
_entity.id
_entity.type
_entity.pdbx_description
1 polymer ?
#
loop_
_entity_poly.entity_id
_entity_poly.type
_entity_poly.pdbx_seq_one_letter_code
_entity_poly.pdbx_strand_id
1 'polypeptide(L)'
;MTVLHAIATQLLSTSSMVAAMRGHPEFQSWADALVALAADARLRPLQPLLGEVARDALATATPLNRLDSAEARKIPYPAYLAASDVAEEALKRAPGAAFALSLVAMLGWASALGDGLLDQEGGMPHPGWVRIPHVCAHACLRIGALEAARKLVDVSYDTLMAAKYAHWDERLQAAMVEYRALMGRIERRYDADISGLADDLRAACQPGAPDFRAETGAILWSLGMVPESRVFRPGAATVPSPRLFRRIVEQSLACIPHDPLVQYVWLAMKDRPPFNIRDHASLFGRINLRYGQMLLDELGEQVPSEVYANTLIAWFRGTLGRGQVDAYLTAHALINEMFPGMIDWTVYLRWHGLAYFLAKQFGLLKAPHGSKEETAVWRRLTELATSIRENGNLHPEWPQMHARANLGLFHFIETHFAAAGGNAGHLHEAALVVEKMRSSALAYWLKIVPPDLSDSNASGMKPLLEKEQELLGYLRGAYFLMLYPMLPMHYRRYGMQLEEMLQEGDDAARRRRMDPDAGRAQYKELSQELATLHGEMQRLDPDYARKRLEPWAATAALARALGRHASPP
;
A
#
# COMPACT_ATOMS: atom_id res chain seq x y z
N MET A 1 18.46 8.42 -11.22
CA MET A 1 18.19 6.98 -10.96
C MET A 1 16.98 6.57 -11.79
N THR A 2 17.10 5.60 -12.69
CA THR A 2 15.98 5.20 -13.57
C THR A 2 14.99 4.28 -12.85
N VAL A 3 13.79 4.07 -13.42
CA VAL A 3 12.76 3.19 -12.86
C VAL A 3 13.26 1.75 -12.65
N LEU A 4 14.08 1.23 -13.58
CA LEU A 4 14.65 -0.12 -13.48
C LEU A 4 15.71 -0.23 -12.37
N HIS A 5 16.45 0.85 -12.09
CA HIS A 5 17.36 0.89 -10.94
C HIS A 5 16.59 0.87 -9.62
N ALA A 6 15.50 1.63 -9.51
CA ALA A 6 14.65 1.61 -8.33
C ALA A 6 14.08 0.21 -8.06
N ILE A 7 13.60 -0.48 -9.11
CA ILE A 7 13.11 -1.86 -9.00
C ILE A 7 14.24 -2.83 -8.63
N ALA A 8 15.43 -2.68 -9.21
CA ALA A 8 16.58 -3.51 -8.86
C ALA A 8 17.03 -3.32 -7.40
N THR A 9 17.07 -2.09 -6.90
CA THR A 9 17.35 -1.81 -5.48
C THR A 9 16.33 -2.47 -4.58
N GLN A 10 15.03 -2.33 -4.91
CA GLN A 10 13.98 -3.02 -4.18
C GLN A 10 14.15 -4.54 -4.22
N LEU A 11 14.48 -5.10 -5.38
CA LEU A 11 14.68 -6.53 -5.52
C LEU A 11 15.81 -7.03 -4.63
N LEU A 12 16.95 -6.33 -4.67
CA LEU A 12 18.13 -6.65 -3.90
C LEU A 12 17.88 -6.54 -2.39
N SER A 13 16.92 -5.72 -1.94
CA SER A 13 16.54 -5.68 -0.54
C SER A 13 15.48 -6.73 -0.17
N THR A 14 14.60 -7.10 -1.10
CA THR A 14 13.37 -7.86 -0.81
C THR A 14 13.39 -9.35 -1.06
N SER A 15 14.29 -9.88 -1.89
CA SER A 15 14.32 -11.31 -2.15
C SER A 15 15.07 -12.06 -1.05
N SER A 16 14.37 -12.98 -0.38
CA SER A 16 14.99 -13.91 0.59
C SER A 16 16.05 -14.79 -0.05
N MET A 17 15.87 -15.17 -1.31
CA MET A 17 16.87 -15.93 -2.05
C MET A 17 18.10 -15.08 -2.36
N VAL A 18 17.93 -13.79 -2.72
CA VAL A 18 19.09 -12.88 -2.85
C VAL A 18 19.79 -12.73 -1.51
N ALA A 19 19.05 -12.56 -0.40
CA ALA A 19 19.64 -12.48 0.94
C ALA A 19 20.45 -13.75 1.29
N ALA A 20 19.93 -14.94 0.96
CA ALA A 20 20.66 -16.20 1.12
C ALA A 20 21.90 -16.27 0.21
N MET A 21 21.82 -15.77 -1.03
CA MET A 21 22.93 -15.76 -1.98
C MET A 21 24.10 -14.84 -1.59
N ARG A 22 23.89 -13.84 -0.72
CA ARG A 22 24.86 -12.78 -0.41
C ARG A 22 25.98 -13.25 0.51
N GLY A 23 27.18 -13.44 -0.03
CA GLY A 23 28.40 -13.63 0.78
C GLY A 23 28.43 -14.91 1.64
N HIS A 24 27.39 -15.75 1.59
CA HIS A 24 27.30 -17.01 2.33
C HIS A 24 27.97 -18.15 1.52
N PRO A 25 29.04 -18.78 2.04
CA PRO A 25 29.80 -19.81 1.34
C PRO A 25 28.94 -20.97 0.81
N GLU A 26 27.95 -21.38 1.58
CA GLU A 26 27.03 -22.48 1.26
C GLU A 26 26.14 -22.19 0.04
N PHE A 27 26.03 -20.92 -0.38
CA PHE A 27 25.27 -20.51 -1.56
C PHE A 27 26.17 -20.05 -2.72
N GLN A 28 27.50 -20.12 -2.63
CA GLN A 28 28.40 -19.64 -3.69
C GLN A 28 28.33 -20.43 -5.01
N SER A 29 27.67 -21.59 -5.05
CA SER A 29 27.54 -22.38 -6.27
C SER A 29 26.87 -21.63 -7.44
N TRP A 30 26.06 -20.59 -7.16
CA TRP A 30 25.51 -19.74 -8.22
C TRP A 30 26.59 -18.84 -8.85
N ALA A 31 27.62 -18.43 -8.09
CA ALA A 31 28.69 -17.58 -8.58
C ALA A 31 29.59 -18.33 -9.56
N ASP A 32 29.93 -19.60 -9.23
CA ASP A 32 30.65 -20.48 -10.15
C ASP A 32 29.84 -20.75 -11.43
N ALA A 33 28.54 -20.99 -11.27
CA ALA A 33 27.64 -21.13 -12.41
C ALA A 33 27.56 -19.83 -13.24
N LEU A 34 27.61 -18.64 -12.61
CA LEU A 34 27.66 -17.36 -13.31
C LEU A 34 28.94 -17.22 -14.13
N VAL A 35 30.10 -17.61 -13.59
CA VAL A 35 31.37 -17.65 -14.32
C VAL A 35 31.28 -18.60 -15.51
N ALA A 36 30.67 -19.78 -15.32
CA ALA A 36 30.47 -20.73 -16.41
C ALA A 36 29.55 -20.17 -17.52
N LEU A 37 28.48 -19.44 -17.15
CA LEU A 37 27.63 -18.75 -18.13
C LEU A 37 28.39 -17.64 -18.85
N ALA A 38 29.21 -16.87 -18.13
CA ALA A 38 30.00 -15.77 -18.69
C ALA A 38 31.00 -16.24 -19.76
N ALA A 39 31.37 -17.52 -19.79
CA ALA A 39 32.27 -18.10 -20.79
C ALA A 39 31.67 -18.13 -22.21
N ASP A 40 30.36 -17.91 -22.38
CA ASP A 40 29.74 -17.76 -23.70
C ASP A 40 30.42 -16.61 -24.47
N ALA A 41 30.85 -16.89 -25.71
CA ALA A 41 31.59 -15.94 -26.52
C ALA A 41 30.84 -14.62 -26.77
N ARG A 42 29.50 -14.66 -26.79
CA ARG A 42 28.64 -13.48 -26.97
C ARG A 42 28.69 -12.53 -25.76
N LEU A 43 29.12 -13.02 -24.60
CA LEU A 43 29.19 -12.27 -23.34
C LEU A 43 30.57 -11.68 -23.07
N ARG A 44 31.54 -11.81 -24.00
CA ARG A 44 32.90 -11.28 -23.83
C ARG A 44 32.95 -9.83 -23.31
N PRO A 45 32.11 -8.87 -23.77
CA PRO A 45 32.12 -7.51 -23.23
C PRO A 45 31.68 -7.39 -21.76
N LEU A 46 30.91 -8.35 -21.25
CA LEU A 46 30.39 -8.38 -19.88
C LEU A 46 31.24 -9.24 -18.94
N GLN A 47 32.12 -10.11 -19.46
CA GLN A 47 32.92 -11.05 -18.68
C GLN A 47 33.66 -10.43 -17.49
N PRO A 48 34.37 -9.28 -17.62
CA PRO A 48 35.08 -8.68 -16.48
C PRO A 48 34.14 -8.35 -15.31
N LEU A 49 33.00 -7.74 -15.63
CA LEU A 49 31.99 -7.38 -14.65
C LEU A 49 31.32 -8.60 -14.03
N LEU A 50 30.96 -9.61 -14.84
CA LEU A 50 30.36 -10.85 -14.34
C LEU A 50 31.32 -11.60 -13.40
N GLY A 51 32.63 -11.59 -13.70
CA GLY A 51 33.65 -12.14 -12.82
C GLY A 51 33.81 -11.34 -11.51
N GLU A 52 33.61 -10.03 -11.52
CA GLU A 52 33.57 -9.22 -10.30
C GLU A 52 32.32 -9.51 -9.45
N VAL A 53 31.14 -9.57 -10.07
CA VAL A 53 29.88 -9.93 -9.40
C VAL A 53 29.97 -11.31 -8.78
N ALA A 54 30.54 -12.29 -9.49
CA ALA A 54 30.75 -13.64 -8.98
C ALA A 54 31.74 -13.67 -7.80
N ARG A 55 32.89 -12.98 -7.91
CA ARG A 55 33.88 -12.91 -6.82
C ARG A 55 33.37 -12.21 -5.57
N ASP A 56 32.60 -11.13 -5.74
CA ASP A 56 31.95 -10.43 -4.62
C ASP A 56 30.78 -11.24 -4.04
N ALA A 57 30.21 -12.16 -4.83
CA ALA A 57 29.04 -12.96 -4.49
C ALA A 57 27.87 -12.09 -3.95
N LEU A 58 27.69 -10.90 -4.53
CA LEU A 58 26.72 -9.88 -4.12
C LEU A 58 26.83 -9.45 -2.65
N ALA A 59 27.97 -9.70 -2.00
CA ALA A 59 28.23 -9.22 -0.64
C ALA A 59 28.10 -7.69 -0.58
N THR A 60 28.42 -6.99 -1.67
CA THR A 60 28.23 -5.55 -1.80
C THR A 60 27.48 -5.19 -3.09
N ALA A 61 26.97 -3.96 -3.17
CA ALA A 61 26.46 -3.41 -4.42
C ALA A 61 27.58 -2.86 -5.33
N THR A 62 28.84 -2.90 -4.89
CA THR A 62 29.97 -2.21 -5.55
C THR A 62 30.17 -2.65 -7.01
N PRO A 63 30.19 -3.96 -7.35
CA PRO A 63 30.32 -4.36 -8.76
C PRO A 63 29.16 -3.86 -9.62
N LEU A 64 27.93 -3.88 -9.10
CA LEU A 64 26.76 -3.39 -9.82
C LEU A 64 26.78 -1.87 -9.99
N ASN A 65 27.27 -1.13 -8.99
CA ASN A 65 27.38 0.32 -9.04
C ASN A 65 28.44 0.81 -10.06
N ARG A 66 29.36 -0.05 -10.50
CA ARG A 66 30.30 0.26 -11.59
C ARG A 66 29.61 0.33 -12.96
N LEU A 67 28.39 -0.18 -13.11
CA LEU A 67 27.54 0.08 -14.26
C LEU A 67 26.98 1.51 -14.22
N ASP A 68 27.84 2.50 -14.04
CA ASP A 68 27.47 3.87 -14.31
C ASP A 68 27.25 4.08 -15.81
N SER A 69 26.68 5.23 -16.18
CA SER A 69 26.38 5.51 -17.59
C SER A 69 27.62 5.54 -18.49
N ALA A 70 28.83 5.78 -17.97
CA ALA A 70 30.05 5.84 -18.79
C ALA A 70 30.55 4.44 -19.13
N GLU A 71 30.64 3.53 -18.16
CA GLU A 71 31.03 2.14 -18.40
C GLU A 71 29.96 1.37 -19.17
N ALA A 72 28.69 1.57 -18.83
CA ALA A 72 27.58 0.89 -19.48
C ALA A 72 27.48 1.20 -20.99
N ARG A 73 27.83 2.42 -21.41
CA ARG A 73 27.85 2.83 -22.84
C ARG A 73 28.98 2.21 -23.65
N LYS A 74 30.05 1.71 -23.01
CA LYS A 74 31.14 1.00 -23.69
C LYS A 74 30.75 -0.42 -24.09
N ILE A 75 29.73 -0.98 -23.45
CA ILE A 75 29.23 -2.33 -23.74
C ILE A 75 28.19 -2.24 -24.87
N PRO A 76 28.38 -2.99 -25.97
CA PRO A 76 27.48 -2.92 -27.11
C PRO A 76 26.11 -3.53 -26.77
N TYR A 77 25.02 -2.91 -27.23
CA TYR A 77 23.65 -3.37 -26.99
C TYR A 77 23.41 -4.88 -27.24
N PRO A 78 23.93 -5.49 -28.34
CA PRO A 78 23.83 -6.93 -28.56
C PRO A 78 24.37 -7.81 -27.42
N ALA A 79 25.35 -7.33 -26.64
CA ALA A 79 25.86 -8.08 -25.48
C ALA A 79 24.83 -8.16 -24.35
N TYR A 80 24.03 -7.12 -24.13
CA TYR A 80 22.93 -7.14 -23.15
C TYR A 80 21.81 -8.08 -23.59
N LEU A 81 21.46 -8.10 -24.89
CA LEU A 81 20.51 -9.07 -25.42
C LEU A 81 21.02 -10.50 -25.27
N ALA A 82 22.28 -10.76 -25.66
CA ALA A 82 22.88 -12.08 -25.51
C ALA A 82 22.92 -12.53 -24.04
N ALA A 83 23.18 -11.62 -23.10
CA ALA A 83 23.12 -11.92 -21.68
C ALA A 83 21.71 -12.35 -21.23
N SER A 84 20.67 -11.69 -21.73
CA SER A 84 19.29 -12.11 -21.50
C SER A 84 18.99 -13.48 -22.12
N ASP A 85 19.45 -13.77 -23.34
CA ASP A 85 19.20 -15.08 -23.96
C ASP A 85 19.91 -16.22 -23.23
N VAL A 86 21.19 -16.04 -22.89
CA VAL A 86 21.96 -17.01 -22.08
C VAL A 86 21.34 -17.21 -20.70
N ALA A 87 20.85 -16.13 -20.07
CA ALA A 87 20.14 -16.22 -18.80
C ALA A 87 18.86 -17.04 -18.94
N GLU A 88 18.04 -16.81 -19.97
CA GLU A 88 16.79 -17.55 -20.17
C GLU A 88 17.03 -19.06 -20.35
N GLU A 89 18.02 -19.43 -21.17
CA GLU A 89 18.44 -20.82 -21.37
C GLU A 89 18.88 -21.47 -20.05
N ALA A 90 19.47 -20.69 -19.14
CA ALA A 90 19.98 -21.16 -17.86
C ALA A 90 18.93 -21.24 -16.74
N LEU A 91 17.73 -20.66 -16.91
CA LEU A 91 16.71 -20.54 -15.84
C LEU A 91 16.32 -21.86 -15.18
N LYS A 92 16.33 -22.96 -15.94
CA LYS A 92 15.96 -24.29 -15.42
C LYS A 92 17.09 -24.95 -14.62
N ARG A 93 18.34 -24.69 -14.98
CA ARG A 93 19.53 -25.39 -14.44
C ARG A 93 20.25 -24.60 -13.35
N ALA A 94 20.29 -23.27 -13.46
CA ALA A 94 21.05 -22.40 -12.57
C ALA A 94 20.28 -21.08 -12.35
N PRO A 95 19.12 -21.11 -11.66
CA PRO A 95 18.24 -19.95 -11.54
C PRO A 95 18.90 -18.74 -10.87
N GLY A 96 19.76 -18.94 -9.86
CA GLY A 96 20.51 -17.86 -9.22
C GLY A 96 21.51 -17.17 -10.15
N ALA A 97 22.24 -17.95 -10.96
CA ALA A 97 23.19 -17.43 -11.95
C ALA A 97 22.47 -16.74 -13.11
N ALA A 98 21.40 -17.34 -13.63
CA ALA A 98 20.52 -16.75 -14.64
C ALA A 98 19.95 -15.41 -14.16
N PHE A 99 19.49 -15.36 -12.91
CA PHE A 99 19.04 -14.13 -12.28
C PHE A 99 20.14 -13.06 -12.24
N ALA A 100 21.32 -13.36 -11.67
CA ALA A 100 22.42 -12.40 -11.59
C ALA A 100 22.84 -11.87 -12.98
N LEU A 101 22.93 -12.75 -13.99
CA LEU A 101 23.24 -12.38 -15.37
C LEU A 101 22.17 -11.45 -15.96
N SER A 102 20.89 -11.80 -15.82
CA SER A 102 19.78 -10.98 -16.31
C SER A 102 19.67 -9.62 -15.60
N LEU A 103 20.03 -9.55 -14.32
CA LEU A 103 20.08 -8.30 -13.54
C LEU A 103 21.18 -7.39 -14.07
N VAL A 104 22.39 -7.91 -14.30
CA VAL A 104 23.51 -7.17 -14.90
C VAL A 104 23.14 -6.66 -16.29
N ALA A 105 22.49 -7.49 -17.10
CA ALA A 105 22.03 -7.08 -18.42
C ALA A 105 21.02 -5.93 -18.36
N MET A 106 20.04 -6.03 -17.47
CA MET A 106 19.01 -4.99 -17.29
C MET A 106 19.59 -3.69 -16.75
N LEU A 107 20.43 -3.74 -15.72
CA LEU A 107 21.05 -2.56 -15.13
C LEU A 107 22.01 -1.89 -16.11
N GLY A 108 22.87 -2.66 -16.77
CA GLY A 108 23.81 -2.10 -17.74
C GLY A 108 23.09 -1.47 -18.93
N TRP A 109 22.08 -2.14 -19.48
CA TRP A 109 21.25 -1.56 -20.54
C TRP A 109 20.54 -0.27 -20.07
N ALA A 110 19.94 -0.28 -18.88
CA ALA A 110 19.27 0.88 -18.31
C ALA A 110 20.24 2.06 -18.07
N SER A 111 21.45 1.79 -17.59
CA SER A 111 22.50 2.80 -17.38
C SER A 111 23.05 3.36 -18.68
N ALA A 112 23.17 2.54 -19.72
CA ALA A 112 23.65 2.96 -21.03
C ALA A 112 22.71 4.00 -21.66
N LEU A 113 21.40 3.76 -21.56
CA LEU A 113 20.36 4.68 -22.04
C LEU A 113 20.16 5.88 -21.10
N GLY A 114 20.35 5.71 -19.79
CA GLY A 114 20.22 6.79 -18.81
C GLY A 114 18.82 7.39 -18.81
N ASP A 115 18.72 8.71 -18.94
CA ASP A 115 17.43 9.41 -18.96
C ASP A 115 16.58 9.08 -20.19
N GLY A 116 17.20 8.65 -21.29
CA GLY A 116 16.50 8.26 -22.52
C GLY A 116 15.89 6.86 -22.51
N LEU A 117 15.93 6.16 -21.36
CA LEU A 117 15.40 4.79 -21.23
C LEU A 117 13.90 4.67 -21.62
N LEU A 118 13.12 5.73 -21.40
CA LEU A 118 11.69 5.79 -21.69
C LEU A 118 11.36 6.58 -22.96
N ASP A 119 12.38 7.06 -23.67
CA ASP A 119 12.21 7.80 -24.92
C ASP A 119 11.61 6.91 -26.00
N GLN A 120 10.86 7.52 -26.91
CA GLN A 120 10.32 6.83 -28.08
C GLN A 120 10.77 7.51 -29.37
N GLU A 121 11.78 6.93 -30.01
CA GLU A 121 12.24 7.35 -31.32
C GLU A 121 11.20 6.96 -32.38
N GLY A 122 10.68 7.94 -33.13
CA GLY A 122 9.61 7.68 -34.10
C GLY A 122 8.31 7.14 -33.48
N GLY A 123 8.11 7.30 -32.16
CA GLY A 123 6.96 6.76 -31.45
C GLY A 123 7.10 5.27 -31.05
N MET A 124 8.30 4.70 -31.17
CA MET A 124 8.60 3.32 -30.76
C MET A 124 9.60 3.29 -29.60
N PRO A 125 9.41 2.44 -28.58
CA PRO A 125 10.37 2.30 -27.48
C PRO A 125 11.64 1.61 -27.97
N HIS A 126 12.73 1.77 -27.22
CA HIS A 126 13.97 1.03 -27.49
C HIS A 126 13.69 -0.49 -27.52
N PRO A 127 14.22 -1.25 -28.51
CA PRO A 127 13.89 -2.67 -28.70
C PRO A 127 14.24 -3.57 -27.51
N GLY A 128 15.13 -3.11 -26.63
CA GLY A 128 15.48 -3.82 -25.39
C GLY A 128 14.29 -4.10 -24.47
N TRP A 129 13.25 -3.26 -24.50
CA TRP A 129 12.01 -3.44 -23.72
C TRP A 129 11.25 -4.72 -24.07
N VAL A 130 11.43 -5.26 -25.28
CA VAL A 130 10.80 -6.53 -25.70
C VAL A 130 11.37 -7.71 -24.91
N ARG A 131 12.63 -7.65 -24.49
CA ARG A 131 13.38 -8.84 -24.07
C ARG A 131 14.09 -8.73 -22.73
N ILE A 132 14.86 -7.66 -22.52
CA ILE A 132 15.80 -7.59 -21.40
C ILE A 132 15.07 -7.62 -20.05
N PRO A 133 14.04 -6.78 -19.81
CA PRO A 133 13.28 -6.83 -18.56
C PRO A 133 12.44 -8.10 -18.43
N HIS A 134 11.91 -8.64 -19.53
CA HIS A 134 11.12 -9.89 -19.53
C HIS A 134 11.90 -11.06 -18.95
N VAL A 135 13.13 -11.27 -19.43
CA VAL A 135 14.00 -12.35 -18.91
C VAL A 135 14.34 -12.12 -17.44
N CYS A 136 14.67 -10.88 -17.06
CA CYS A 136 14.95 -10.55 -15.67
C CYS A 136 13.74 -10.87 -14.77
N ALA A 137 12.52 -10.46 -15.16
CA ALA A 137 11.30 -10.77 -14.43
C ALA A 137 11.01 -12.29 -14.39
N HIS A 138 11.29 -13.03 -15.46
CA HIS A 138 11.17 -14.49 -15.46
C HIS A 138 12.17 -15.12 -14.49
N ALA A 139 13.40 -14.64 -14.44
CA ALA A 139 14.39 -15.06 -13.45
C ALA A 139 13.94 -14.75 -12.01
N CYS A 140 13.39 -13.55 -11.79
CA CYS A 140 12.81 -13.15 -10.49
C CYS A 140 11.74 -14.14 -10.03
N LEU A 141 10.82 -14.55 -10.92
CA LEU A 141 9.81 -15.57 -10.63
C LEU A 141 10.46 -16.90 -10.19
N ARG A 142 11.54 -17.34 -10.87
CA ARG A 142 12.23 -18.59 -10.53
C ARG A 142 12.90 -18.56 -9.17
N ILE A 143 13.35 -17.39 -8.72
CA ILE A 143 14.02 -17.20 -7.44
C ILE A 143 13.07 -16.75 -6.31
N GLY A 144 11.75 -16.71 -6.56
CA GLY A 144 10.74 -16.30 -5.59
C GLY A 144 10.68 -14.79 -5.32
N ALA A 145 11.33 -13.95 -6.13
CA ALA A 145 11.29 -12.48 -6.02
C ALA A 145 10.03 -11.90 -6.70
N LEU A 146 8.84 -12.33 -6.24
CA LEU A 146 7.57 -12.12 -6.94
C LEU A 146 7.18 -10.64 -7.06
N GLU A 147 7.38 -9.83 -6.01
CA GLU A 147 6.99 -8.42 -6.04
C GLU A 147 7.80 -7.61 -7.07
N ALA A 148 9.11 -7.85 -7.12
CA ALA A 148 9.96 -7.21 -8.11
C ALA A 148 9.66 -7.70 -9.53
N ALA A 149 9.39 -9.00 -9.70
CA ALA A 149 8.94 -9.56 -10.97
C ALA A 149 7.67 -8.86 -11.46
N ARG A 150 6.69 -8.67 -10.58
CA ARG A 150 5.43 -7.97 -10.89
C ARG A 150 5.69 -6.54 -11.37
N LYS A 151 6.45 -5.76 -10.59
CA LYS A 151 6.79 -4.36 -10.94
C LYS A 151 7.56 -4.25 -12.25
N LEU A 152 8.48 -5.17 -12.53
CA LEU A 152 9.19 -5.22 -13.81
C LEU A 152 8.24 -5.47 -14.97
N VAL A 153 7.33 -6.44 -14.85
CA VAL A 153 6.35 -6.74 -15.90
C VAL A 153 5.40 -5.58 -16.11
N ASP A 154 4.86 -4.99 -15.04
CA ASP A 154 3.95 -3.83 -15.10
C ASP A 154 4.59 -2.67 -15.87
N VAL A 155 5.78 -2.23 -15.44
CA VAL A 155 6.48 -1.11 -16.08
C VAL A 155 6.82 -1.42 -17.54
N SER A 156 7.28 -2.63 -17.84
CA SER A 156 7.66 -3.01 -19.20
C SER A 156 6.46 -3.08 -20.13
N TYR A 157 5.38 -3.71 -19.67
CA TYR A 157 4.13 -3.79 -20.41
C TYR A 157 3.56 -2.39 -20.69
N ASP A 158 3.58 -1.51 -19.69
CA ASP A 158 3.14 -0.12 -19.83
C ASP A 158 3.98 0.67 -20.84
N THR A 159 5.30 0.48 -20.85
CA THR A 159 6.19 1.11 -21.83
C THR A 159 5.90 0.64 -23.25
N LEU A 160 5.65 -0.65 -23.46
CA LEU A 160 5.28 -1.20 -24.78
C LEU A 160 3.90 -0.71 -25.23
N MET A 161 2.92 -0.69 -24.32
CA MET A 161 1.56 -0.18 -24.58
C MET A 161 1.55 1.30 -24.96
N ALA A 162 2.50 2.09 -24.45
CA ALA A 162 2.60 3.50 -24.76
C ALA A 162 3.15 3.79 -26.17
N ALA A 163 3.55 2.78 -26.96
CA ALA A 163 4.08 2.98 -28.30
C ALA A 163 2.98 3.43 -29.28
N LYS A 164 3.25 4.48 -30.08
CA LYS A 164 2.28 5.07 -31.02
C LYS A 164 1.72 4.06 -32.02
N TYR A 165 2.55 3.09 -32.43
CA TYR A 165 2.20 2.06 -33.40
C TYR A 165 2.09 0.67 -32.77
N ALA A 166 1.96 0.56 -31.44
CA ALA A 166 1.91 -0.72 -30.73
C ALA A 166 0.93 -1.71 -31.38
N HIS A 167 -0.25 -1.24 -31.80
CA HIS A 167 -1.32 -2.05 -32.39
C HIS A 167 -1.01 -2.61 -33.79
N TRP A 168 0.00 -2.07 -34.48
CA TRP A 168 0.35 -2.44 -35.86
C TRP A 168 1.69 -3.18 -35.96
N ASP A 169 2.48 -3.20 -34.88
CA ASP A 169 3.77 -3.90 -34.82
C ASP A 169 3.59 -5.30 -34.20
N GLU A 170 3.73 -6.34 -35.04
CA GLU A 170 3.59 -7.74 -34.62
C GLU A 170 4.57 -8.14 -33.51
N ARG A 171 5.78 -7.57 -33.50
CA ARG A 171 6.81 -7.89 -32.50
C ARG A 171 6.42 -7.32 -31.14
N LEU A 172 5.92 -6.09 -31.10
CA LEU A 172 5.41 -5.49 -29.86
C LEU A 172 4.17 -6.23 -29.34
N GLN A 173 3.25 -6.62 -30.23
CA GLN A 173 2.09 -7.42 -29.83
C GLN A 173 2.51 -8.76 -29.23
N ALA A 174 3.45 -9.47 -29.87
CA ALA A 174 3.99 -10.72 -29.34
C ALA A 174 4.63 -10.52 -27.96
N ALA A 175 5.47 -9.49 -27.80
CA ALA A 175 6.10 -9.16 -26.53
C ALA A 175 5.08 -8.85 -25.43
N MET A 176 4.04 -8.08 -25.75
CA MET A 176 2.96 -7.77 -24.80
C MET A 176 2.17 -9.02 -24.37
N VAL A 177 1.95 -9.97 -25.28
CA VAL A 177 1.34 -11.26 -24.95
C VAL A 177 2.25 -12.05 -24.00
N GLU A 178 3.56 -12.06 -24.24
CA GLU A 178 4.53 -12.72 -23.34
C GLU A 178 4.54 -12.09 -21.95
N TYR A 179 4.56 -10.76 -21.84
CA TYR A 179 4.46 -10.05 -20.56
C TYR A 179 3.15 -10.36 -19.82
N ARG A 180 2.00 -10.36 -20.49
CA ARG A 180 0.72 -10.75 -19.88
C ARG A 180 0.73 -12.20 -19.40
N ALA A 181 1.31 -13.11 -20.19
CA ALA A 181 1.44 -14.51 -19.81
C ALA A 181 2.37 -14.69 -18.60
N LEU A 182 3.48 -13.95 -18.54
CA LEU A 182 4.38 -13.92 -17.41
C LEU A 182 3.71 -13.34 -16.15
N MET A 183 2.97 -12.23 -16.29
CA MET A 183 2.17 -11.67 -15.19
C MET A 183 1.21 -12.70 -14.63
N GLY A 184 0.46 -13.39 -15.48
CA GLY A 184 -0.45 -14.46 -15.05
C GLY A 184 0.25 -15.60 -14.31
N ARG A 185 1.52 -15.92 -14.65
CA ARG A 185 2.31 -16.90 -13.88
C ARG A 185 2.75 -16.36 -12.52
N ILE A 186 3.15 -15.08 -12.45
CA ILE A 186 3.56 -14.41 -11.21
C ILE A 186 2.37 -14.36 -10.24
N GLU A 187 1.21 -13.87 -10.70
CA GLU A 187 0.00 -13.75 -9.88
C GLU A 187 -0.47 -15.12 -9.37
N ARG A 188 -0.49 -16.16 -10.23
CA ARG A 188 -0.82 -17.52 -9.79
C ARG A 188 0.15 -18.05 -8.73
N ARG A 189 1.44 -17.74 -8.83
CA ARG A 189 2.42 -18.15 -7.84
C ARG A 189 2.24 -17.39 -6.53
N TYR A 190 2.01 -16.07 -6.62
CA TYR A 190 1.75 -15.21 -5.47
C TYR A 190 0.48 -15.64 -4.72
N ASP A 191 -0.61 -15.93 -5.44
CA ASP A 191 -1.86 -16.47 -4.89
C ASP A 191 -1.67 -17.82 -4.20
N ALA A 192 -0.84 -18.71 -4.79
CA ALA A 192 -0.53 -20.00 -4.19
C ALA A 192 0.28 -19.83 -2.89
N ASP A 193 1.28 -18.95 -2.87
CA ASP A 193 2.10 -18.69 -1.69
C ASP A 193 1.26 -18.02 -0.57
N ILE A 194 0.34 -17.10 -0.93
CA ILE A 194 -0.63 -16.52 0.01
C ILE A 194 -1.57 -17.57 0.58
N SER A 195 -2.09 -18.45 -0.29
CA SER A 195 -3.01 -19.52 0.14
C SER A 195 -2.30 -20.48 1.08
N GLY A 196 -1.06 -20.86 0.79
CA GLY A 196 -0.24 -21.68 1.68
C GLY A 196 -0.03 -21.05 3.05
N LEU A 197 0.40 -19.78 3.11
CA LEU A 197 0.56 -19.06 4.38
C LEU A 197 -0.77 -18.90 5.14
N ALA A 198 -1.88 -18.69 4.44
CA ALA A 198 -3.19 -18.59 5.05
C ALA A 198 -3.67 -19.92 5.64
N ASP A 199 -3.40 -21.04 4.95
CA ASP A 199 -3.72 -22.39 5.42
C ASP A 199 -2.86 -22.76 6.64
N ASP A 200 -1.56 -22.45 6.62
CA ASP A 200 -0.66 -22.67 7.76
C ASP A 200 -1.04 -21.80 8.97
N LEU A 201 -1.38 -20.52 8.74
CA LEU A 201 -1.89 -19.64 9.80
C LEU A 201 -3.21 -20.13 10.38
N ARG A 202 -4.10 -20.67 9.54
CA ARG A 202 -5.37 -21.26 9.99
C ARG A 202 -5.16 -22.54 10.78
N ALA A 203 -4.26 -23.41 10.34
CA ALA A 203 -3.87 -24.61 11.07
C ALA A 203 -3.24 -24.26 12.42
N ALA A 204 -2.43 -23.21 12.45
CA ALA A 204 -1.86 -22.63 13.66
C ALA A 204 -2.88 -22.00 14.61
N CYS A 205 -4.15 -21.87 14.24
CA CYS A 205 -5.20 -21.27 15.07
C CYS A 205 -6.21 -22.28 15.62
N GLN A 206 -5.95 -23.59 15.49
CA GLN A 206 -6.85 -24.62 16.01
C GLN A 206 -6.92 -24.61 17.54
N PRO A 207 -8.10 -24.80 18.15
CA PRO A 207 -8.24 -24.85 19.61
C PRO A 207 -7.42 -25.99 20.23
N GLY A 208 -6.68 -25.71 21.31
CA GLY A 208 -5.99 -26.73 22.12
C GLY A 208 -4.56 -27.10 21.69
N ALA A 209 -3.97 -26.40 20.72
CA ALA A 209 -2.58 -26.56 20.28
C ALA A 209 -1.73 -25.33 20.69
N PRO A 210 -0.39 -25.40 20.64
CA PRO A 210 0.43 -24.20 20.56
C PRO A 210 -0.01 -23.41 19.33
N ASP A 211 -0.52 -22.20 19.55
CA ASP A 211 -1.26 -21.49 18.52
C ASP A 211 -0.74 -20.07 18.30
N PHE A 212 -1.00 -19.56 17.10
CA PHE A 212 -0.83 -18.17 16.74
C PHE A 212 -2.18 -17.44 16.78
N ARG A 213 -3.11 -17.86 17.66
CA ARG A 213 -4.42 -17.20 17.77
C ARG A 213 -4.24 -15.77 18.25
N ALA A 214 -3.39 -15.55 19.26
CA ALA A 214 -3.15 -14.22 19.80
C ALA A 214 -2.52 -13.28 18.76
N GLU A 215 -1.53 -13.75 18.02
CA GLU A 215 -0.90 -13.02 16.92
C GLU A 215 -1.88 -12.73 15.78
N THR A 216 -2.74 -13.68 15.42
CA THR A 216 -3.78 -13.47 14.39
C THR A 216 -4.81 -12.43 14.84
N GLY A 217 -5.24 -12.47 16.11
CA GLY A 217 -6.10 -11.47 16.71
C GLY A 217 -5.46 -10.08 16.70
N ALA A 218 -4.16 -10.01 17.02
CA ALA A 218 -3.37 -8.79 16.97
C ALA A 218 -3.28 -8.22 15.54
N ILE A 219 -3.05 -9.04 14.51
CA ILE A 219 -3.05 -8.59 13.11
C ILE A 219 -4.41 -7.97 12.74
N LEU A 220 -5.52 -8.68 13.02
CA LEU A 220 -6.87 -8.16 12.73
C LEU A 220 -7.16 -6.84 13.43
N TRP A 221 -6.77 -6.72 14.69
CA TRP A 221 -6.90 -5.49 15.45
C TRP A 221 -6.10 -4.35 14.81
N SER A 222 -4.84 -4.59 14.45
CA SER A 222 -3.98 -3.59 13.80
C SER A 222 -4.46 -3.20 12.40
N LEU A 223 -5.16 -4.10 11.69
CA LEU A 223 -5.86 -3.82 10.43
C LEU A 223 -7.19 -3.06 10.61
N GLY A 224 -7.64 -2.84 11.85
CA GLY A 224 -8.93 -2.20 12.15
C GLY A 224 -10.14 -3.14 12.02
N MET A 225 -9.92 -4.45 11.86
CA MET A 225 -10.94 -5.51 11.84
C MET A 225 -11.25 -5.95 13.28
N VAL A 226 -11.65 -4.97 14.10
CA VAL A 226 -11.82 -5.12 15.55
C VAL A 226 -12.90 -6.15 15.92
N PRO A 227 -14.09 -6.16 15.31
CA PRO A 227 -15.10 -7.19 15.60
C PRO A 227 -14.56 -8.61 15.35
N GLU A 228 -13.91 -8.81 14.20
CA GLU A 228 -13.36 -10.10 13.80
C GLU A 228 -12.21 -10.52 14.72
N SER A 229 -11.40 -9.60 15.23
CA SER A 229 -10.30 -9.91 16.15
C SER A 229 -10.77 -10.60 17.44
N ARG A 230 -12.01 -10.32 17.90
CA ARG A 230 -12.53 -10.85 19.17
C ARG A 230 -12.66 -12.38 19.18
N VAL A 231 -12.80 -13.02 18.02
CA VAL A 231 -12.91 -14.50 17.93
C VAL A 231 -11.62 -15.22 18.32
N PHE A 232 -10.50 -14.49 18.45
CA PHE A 232 -9.19 -15.03 18.82
C PHE A 232 -8.85 -14.81 20.29
N ARG A 233 -9.75 -14.24 21.09
CA ARG A 233 -9.56 -14.10 22.54
C ARG A 233 -9.59 -15.45 23.26
N PRO A 234 -9.02 -15.52 24.48
CA PRO A 234 -9.05 -16.75 25.28
C PRO A 234 -10.48 -17.21 25.52
N GLY A 235 -10.74 -18.51 25.36
CA GLY A 235 -12.06 -19.12 25.55
C GLY A 235 -12.96 -19.15 24.31
N ALA A 236 -12.60 -18.50 23.20
CA ALA A 236 -13.32 -18.65 21.94
C ALA A 236 -12.94 -19.98 21.25
N ALA A 237 -13.90 -20.88 21.03
CA ALA A 237 -13.67 -22.18 20.39
C ALA A 237 -13.76 -22.13 18.85
N THR A 238 -14.23 -21.02 18.29
CA THR A 238 -14.48 -20.90 16.85
C THR A 238 -13.18 -20.72 16.07
N VAL A 239 -13.01 -21.50 15.01
CA VAL A 239 -12.01 -21.25 13.97
C VAL A 239 -12.69 -20.54 12.81
N PRO A 240 -12.26 -19.33 12.43
CA PRO A 240 -12.86 -18.62 11.31
C PRO A 240 -12.68 -19.31 9.96
N SER A 241 -13.46 -18.85 8.97
CA SER A 241 -13.42 -19.41 7.62
C SER A 241 -12.04 -19.23 6.96
N PRO A 242 -11.63 -20.14 6.05
CA PRO A 242 -10.39 -19.97 5.29
C PRO A 242 -10.35 -18.67 4.49
N ARG A 243 -11.51 -18.15 4.06
CA ARG A 243 -11.60 -16.82 3.40
C ARG A 243 -11.11 -15.69 4.31
N LEU A 244 -11.35 -15.76 5.63
CA LEU A 244 -10.85 -14.75 6.55
C LEU A 244 -9.32 -14.79 6.64
N PHE A 245 -8.73 -15.99 6.76
CA PHE A 245 -7.27 -16.14 6.84
C PHE A 245 -6.56 -15.67 5.57
N ARG A 246 -7.10 -16.00 4.40
CA ARG A 246 -6.59 -15.47 3.13
C ARG A 246 -6.62 -13.94 3.11
N ARG A 247 -7.75 -13.35 3.52
CA ARG A 247 -7.88 -11.89 3.63
C ARG A 247 -6.90 -11.27 4.63
N ILE A 248 -6.65 -11.92 5.77
CA ILE A 248 -5.67 -11.47 6.77
C ILE A 248 -4.28 -11.39 6.14
N VAL A 249 -3.83 -12.44 5.46
CA VAL A 249 -2.52 -12.48 4.80
C VAL A 249 -2.44 -11.42 3.70
N GLU A 250 -3.41 -11.37 2.79
CA GLU A 250 -3.45 -10.39 1.70
C GLU A 250 -3.40 -8.94 2.20
N GLN A 251 -4.27 -8.58 3.15
CA GLN A 251 -4.40 -7.21 3.64
C GLN A 251 -3.20 -6.80 4.51
N SER A 252 -2.68 -7.71 5.35
CA SER A 252 -1.51 -7.41 6.18
C SER A 252 -0.24 -7.26 5.34
N LEU A 253 0.01 -8.15 4.37
CA LEU A 253 1.17 -7.99 3.49
C LEU A 253 1.06 -6.70 2.68
N ALA A 254 -0.11 -6.37 2.15
CA ALA A 254 -0.35 -5.13 1.40
C ALA A 254 0.02 -3.87 2.20
N CYS A 255 -0.22 -3.84 3.52
CA CYS A 255 0.01 -2.65 4.33
C CYS A 255 1.41 -2.54 4.96
N ILE A 256 2.16 -3.65 5.12
CA ILE A 256 3.50 -3.65 5.75
C ILE A 256 4.42 -2.51 5.28
N PRO A 257 4.52 -2.18 3.98
CA PRO A 257 5.41 -1.09 3.52
C PRO A 257 5.06 0.31 4.08
N HIS A 258 3.87 0.48 4.64
CA HIS A 258 3.33 1.75 5.11
C HIS A 258 2.85 1.67 6.57
N ASP A 259 3.10 0.55 7.26
CA ASP A 259 2.50 0.28 8.56
C ASP A 259 3.39 -0.62 9.43
N PRO A 260 4.27 -0.02 10.24
CA PRO A 260 5.21 -0.79 11.04
C PRO A 260 4.50 -1.64 12.10
N LEU A 261 3.32 -1.24 12.58
CA LEU A 261 2.61 -1.96 13.64
C LEU A 261 2.25 -3.40 13.22
N VAL A 262 1.70 -3.57 12.02
CA VAL A 262 1.32 -4.90 11.50
C VAL A 262 2.56 -5.75 11.25
N GLN A 263 3.65 -5.13 10.79
CA GLN A 263 4.91 -5.81 10.53
C GLN A 263 5.48 -6.45 11.80
N TYR A 264 5.53 -5.71 12.92
CA TYR A 264 6.08 -6.25 14.17
C TYR A 264 5.25 -7.39 14.75
N VAL A 265 3.94 -7.45 14.48
CA VAL A 265 3.12 -8.62 14.84
C VAL A 265 3.55 -9.86 14.03
N TRP A 266 3.81 -9.71 12.72
CA TRP A 266 4.36 -10.79 11.91
C TRP A 266 5.76 -11.21 12.37
N LEU A 267 6.63 -10.26 12.68
CA LEU A 267 7.98 -10.55 13.17
C LEU A 267 7.96 -11.27 14.52
N ALA A 268 6.96 -11.04 15.37
CA ALA A 268 6.81 -11.77 16.62
C ALA A 268 6.54 -13.27 16.43
N MET A 269 6.05 -13.71 15.27
CA MET A 269 5.87 -15.13 14.92
C MET A 269 7.12 -15.75 14.25
N LYS A 270 8.12 -14.95 13.90
CA LYS A 270 9.34 -15.42 13.26
C LYS A 270 10.07 -16.41 14.15
N ASP A 271 10.56 -17.50 13.56
CA ASP A 271 11.36 -18.54 14.23
C ASP A 271 10.67 -19.20 15.43
N ARG A 272 9.33 -19.21 15.47
CA ARG A 272 8.51 -19.85 16.50
C ARG A 272 7.59 -20.92 15.91
N PRO A 273 7.28 -22.00 16.63
CA PRO A 273 6.20 -22.92 16.25
C PRO A 273 4.84 -22.23 16.38
N PRO A 274 3.78 -22.69 15.68
CA PRO A 274 3.69 -23.98 14.97
C PRO A 274 4.19 -24.02 13.51
N PHE A 275 4.47 -22.90 12.86
CA PHE A 275 5.15 -22.86 11.56
C PHE A 275 6.13 -21.68 11.49
N ASN A 276 7.19 -21.80 10.68
CA ASN A 276 8.15 -20.71 10.51
C ASN A 276 7.79 -19.89 9.26
N ILE A 277 7.61 -18.58 9.41
CA ILE A 277 7.36 -17.66 8.29
C ILE A 277 8.49 -17.75 7.24
N ARG A 278 9.73 -18.10 7.63
CA ARG A 278 10.84 -18.30 6.69
C ARG A 278 10.57 -19.37 5.63
N ASP A 279 9.72 -20.35 5.94
CA ASP A 279 9.33 -21.40 4.99
C ASP A 279 8.48 -20.84 3.84
N HIS A 280 7.87 -19.66 4.04
CA HIS A 280 7.20 -18.87 3.01
C HIS A 280 8.15 -17.82 2.41
N ALA A 281 9.28 -18.29 1.87
CA ALA A 281 10.42 -17.45 1.49
C ALA A 281 10.06 -16.25 0.58
N SER A 282 9.12 -16.41 -0.35
CA SER A 282 8.67 -15.35 -1.28
C SER A 282 7.90 -14.22 -0.58
N LEU A 283 7.26 -14.50 0.55
CA LEU A 283 6.50 -13.54 1.36
C LEU A 283 7.33 -13.03 2.55
N PHE A 284 8.20 -13.87 3.11
CA PHE A 284 9.06 -13.52 4.24
C PHE A 284 9.95 -12.31 3.95
N GLY A 285 10.46 -12.20 2.72
CA GLY A 285 11.25 -11.05 2.30
C GLY A 285 10.53 -9.72 2.57
N ARG A 286 9.23 -9.66 2.29
CA ARG A 286 8.38 -8.50 2.58
C ARG A 286 8.16 -8.29 4.08
N ILE A 287 7.98 -9.35 4.86
CA ILE A 287 7.79 -9.24 6.31
C ILE A 287 9.08 -8.77 7.03
N ASN A 288 10.23 -9.27 6.58
CA ASN A 288 11.52 -9.08 7.26
C ASN A 288 12.18 -7.73 6.93
N LEU A 289 11.75 -7.06 5.88
CA LEU A 289 12.24 -5.73 5.52
C LEU A 289 11.72 -4.67 6.46
N ARG A 290 12.62 -3.93 7.10
CA ARG A 290 12.27 -2.75 7.90
C ARG A 290 11.85 -1.60 6.97
N TYR A 291 10.60 -1.59 6.54
CA TYR A 291 10.05 -0.52 5.72
C TYR A 291 9.70 0.68 6.58
N GLY A 292 10.10 1.88 6.12
CA GLY A 292 9.59 3.17 6.61
C GLY A 292 9.39 3.20 8.13
N GLN A 293 10.41 2.79 8.88
CA GLN A 293 10.34 2.74 10.34
C GLN A 293 9.97 4.13 10.84
N MET A 294 9.11 4.21 11.86
CA MET A 294 8.92 5.49 12.55
C MET A 294 10.31 5.93 13.02
N LEU A 295 10.63 7.23 12.96
CA LEU A 295 11.93 7.74 13.41
C LEU A 295 12.31 7.18 14.81
N LEU A 296 11.30 6.97 15.65
CA LEU A 296 11.43 6.35 16.97
C LEU A 296 11.77 4.85 16.96
N ASP A 297 11.29 4.09 15.98
CA ASP A 297 11.66 2.68 15.81
C ASP A 297 13.14 2.53 15.42
N GLU A 298 13.76 3.58 14.84
CA GLU A 298 15.18 3.61 14.47
C GLU A 298 16.09 4.16 15.58
N LEU A 299 15.61 5.14 16.36
CA LEU A 299 16.42 5.89 17.32
C LEU A 299 16.16 5.54 18.80
N GLY A 300 15.08 4.83 19.11
CA GLY A 300 14.70 4.48 20.48
C GLY A 300 15.44 3.25 21.01
N GLU A 301 15.82 3.25 22.29
CA GLU A 301 16.33 2.05 22.98
C GLU A 301 15.29 0.92 23.04
N GLN A 302 14.01 1.30 23.10
CA GLN A 302 12.88 0.40 22.89
C GLN A 302 12.14 0.82 21.62
N VAL A 303 12.02 -0.12 20.68
CA VAL A 303 11.28 0.08 19.42
C VAL A 303 9.78 0.17 19.74
N PRO A 304 9.11 1.32 19.58
CA PRO A 304 7.70 1.44 19.96
C PRO A 304 6.82 0.42 19.25
N SER A 305 6.98 0.21 17.94
CA SER A 305 6.14 -0.73 17.20
C SER A 305 6.25 -2.18 17.72
N GLU A 306 7.40 -2.56 18.27
CA GLU A 306 7.60 -3.84 18.95
C GLU A 306 6.88 -3.87 20.31
N VAL A 307 6.98 -2.79 21.11
CA VAL A 307 6.23 -2.65 22.36
C VAL A 307 4.73 -2.77 22.13
N TYR A 308 4.22 -2.15 21.07
CA TYR A 308 2.83 -2.27 20.64
C TYR A 308 2.45 -3.72 20.29
N ALA A 309 3.22 -4.37 19.42
CA ALA A 309 2.94 -5.75 19.01
C ALA A 309 2.95 -6.70 20.20
N ASN A 310 3.99 -6.65 21.04
CA ASN A 310 4.12 -7.51 22.22
C ASN A 310 3.00 -7.30 23.24
N THR A 311 2.60 -6.05 23.48
CA THR A 311 1.49 -5.71 24.37
C THR A 311 0.17 -6.25 23.84
N LEU A 312 -0.10 -6.04 22.55
CA LEU A 312 -1.33 -6.48 21.91
C LEU A 312 -1.45 -8.00 21.84
N ILE A 313 -0.35 -8.70 21.52
CA ILE A 313 -0.28 -10.17 21.53
C ILE A 313 -0.51 -10.70 22.96
N ALA A 314 0.18 -10.14 23.96
CA ALA A 314 0.00 -10.56 25.36
C ALA A 314 -1.43 -10.33 25.85
N TRP A 315 -2.07 -9.25 25.39
CA TRP A 315 -3.47 -8.97 25.65
C TRP A 315 -4.40 -10.03 25.06
N PHE A 316 -4.26 -10.37 23.77
CA PHE A 316 -5.05 -11.43 23.14
C PHE A 316 -4.77 -12.82 23.72
N ARG A 317 -3.56 -13.04 24.25
CA ARG A 317 -3.21 -14.27 24.96
C ARG A 317 -3.80 -14.35 26.37
N GLY A 318 -4.22 -13.22 26.94
CA GLY A 318 -4.66 -13.14 28.34
C GLY A 318 -3.51 -13.23 29.35
N THR A 319 -2.26 -13.01 28.91
CA THR A 319 -1.06 -13.04 29.76
C THR A 319 -0.51 -11.66 30.07
N LEU A 320 -1.23 -10.60 29.66
CA LEU A 320 -0.78 -9.23 29.86
C LEU A 320 -0.72 -8.88 31.35
N GLY A 321 0.48 -8.57 31.83
CA GLY A 321 0.72 -8.13 33.20
C GLY A 321 0.73 -6.60 33.35
N ARG A 322 0.64 -6.12 34.59
CA ARG A 322 0.63 -4.69 34.90
C ARG A 322 1.90 -3.95 34.43
N GLY A 323 3.07 -4.55 34.61
CA GLY A 323 4.34 -3.94 34.18
C GLY A 323 4.41 -3.71 32.66
N GLN A 324 3.83 -4.61 31.84
CA GLN A 324 3.74 -4.41 30.40
C GLN A 324 2.77 -3.27 30.03
N VAL A 325 1.66 -3.15 30.76
CA VAL A 325 0.72 -2.03 30.59
C VAL A 325 1.41 -0.71 30.93
N ASP A 326 2.13 -0.64 32.05
CA ASP A 326 2.82 0.59 32.46
C ASP A 326 3.90 0.98 31.42
N ALA A 327 4.69 0.02 30.92
CA ALA A 327 5.65 0.26 29.85
C ALA A 327 5.00 0.76 28.55
N TYR A 328 3.87 0.15 28.16
CA TYR A 328 3.09 0.58 27.00
C TYR A 328 2.55 2.00 27.16
N LEU A 329 2.05 2.36 28.36
CA LEU A 329 1.55 3.71 28.65
C LEU A 329 2.68 4.76 28.70
N THR A 330 3.88 4.39 29.15
CA THR A 330 5.06 5.25 29.04
C THR A 330 5.43 5.49 27.58
N ALA A 331 5.48 4.45 26.75
CA ALA A 331 5.74 4.62 25.32
C ALA A 331 4.64 5.44 24.62
N HIS A 332 3.37 5.25 25.02
CA HIS A 332 2.24 6.02 24.51
C HIS A 332 2.34 7.52 24.82
N ALA A 333 2.84 7.90 26.00
CA ALA A 333 3.06 9.31 26.33
C ALA A 333 4.00 10.00 25.33
N LEU A 334 5.11 9.33 24.99
CA LEU A 334 6.06 9.82 23.98
C LEU A 334 5.41 9.93 22.58
N ILE A 335 4.68 8.90 22.16
CA ILE A 335 3.91 8.92 20.91
C ILE A 335 2.93 10.10 20.87
N ASN A 336 2.30 10.43 22.00
CA ASN A 336 1.36 11.54 22.11
C ASN A 336 2.01 12.92 22.03
N GLU A 337 3.24 13.09 22.55
CA GLU A 337 4.00 14.34 22.43
C GLU A 337 4.48 14.60 21.00
N MET A 338 4.79 13.53 20.26
CA MET A 338 5.34 13.62 18.91
C MET A 338 4.28 13.71 17.82
N PHE A 339 3.02 13.43 18.15
CA PHE A 339 1.88 13.61 17.25
C PHE A 339 1.44 15.09 17.20
N PRO A 340 1.12 15.65 16.01
CA PRO A 340 1.06 15.02 14.69
C PRO A 340 2.36 15.15 13.86
N GLY A 341 3.41 15.76 14.40
CA GLY A 341 4.60 16.17 13.63
C GLY A 341 5.46 15.02 13.10
N MET A 342 5.60 13.92 13.87
CA MET A 342 6.49 12.80 13.52
C MET A 342 5.77 11.43 13.48
N ILE A 343 4.47 11.40 13.78
CA ILE A 343 3.69 10.16 13.92
C ILE A 343 2.54 10.18 12.92
N ASP A 344 2.44 9.12 12.12
CA ASP A 344 1.30 8.94 11.23
C ASP A 344 -0.03 8.85 12.02
N TRP A 345 -1.08 9.45 11.46
CA TRP A 345 -2.36 9.59 12.16
C TRP A 345 -3.05 8.23 12.36
N THR A 346 -2.89 7.29 11.42
CA THR A 346 -3.46 5.94 11.57
C THR A 346 -2.73 5.14 12.63
N VAL A 347 -1.41 5.32 12.76
CA VAL A 347 -0.60 4.73 13.83
C VAL A 347 -1.04 5.30 15.18
N TYR A 348 -1.14 6.63 15.30
CA TYR A 348 -1.56 7.31 16.53
C TYR A 348 -2.92 6.80 17.04
N LEU A 349 -3.92 6.69 16.16
CA LEU A 349 -5.25 6.19 16.52
C LEU A 349 -5.20 4.80 17.19
N ARG A 350 -4.41 3.89 16.63
CA ARG A 350 -4.30 2.51 17.11
C ARG A 350 -3.54 2.43 18.42
N TRP A 351 -2.49 3.23 18.56
CA TRP A 351 -1.75 3.38 19.82
C TRP A 351 -2.63 3.92 20.93
N HIS A 352 -3.31 5.03 20.67
CA HIS A 352 -4.15 5.72 21.64
C HIS A 352 -5.38 4.88 22.02
N GLY A 353 -6.01 4.23 21.05
CA GLY A 353 -7.14 3.35 21.30
C GLY A 353 -6.77 2.13 22.17
N LEU A 354 -5.61 1.50 21.91
CA LEU A 354 -5.11 0.42 22.77
C LEU A 354 -4.73 0.93 24.16
N ALA A 355 -4.07 2.09 24.29
CA ALA A 355 -3.73 2.69 25.58
C ALA A 355 -4.98 2.90 26.46
N TYR A 356 -6.02 3.50 25.87
CA TYR A 356 -7.27 3.73 26.57
C TYR A 356 -7.95 2.42 26.96
N PHE A 357 -7.97 1.43 26.05
CA PHE A 357 -8.55 0.12 26.34
C PHE A 357 -7.82 -0.59 27.50
N LEU A 358 -6.49 -0.58 27.51
CA LEU A 358 -5.68 -1.18 28.56
C LEU A 358 -5.84 -0.44 29.89
N ALA A 359 -5.82 0.89 29.87
CA ALA A 359 -6.05 1.69 31.06
C ALA A 359 -7.43 1.39 31.69
N LYS A 360 -8.45 1.21 30.85
CA LYS A 360 -9.79 0.78 31.29
C LYS A 360 -9.76 -0.60 31.95
N GLN A 361 -9.19 -1.59 31.27
CA GLN A 361 -9.17 -2.98 31.75
C GLN A 361 -8.40 -3.15 33.08
N PHE A 362 -7.36 -2.35 33.30
CA PHE A 362 -6.51 -2.41 34.49
C PHE A 362 -6.89 -1.40 35.58
N GLY A 363 -8.08 -0.76 35.48
CA GLY A 363 -8.60 0.16 36.49
C GLY A 363 -7.75 1.42 36.68
N LEU A 364 -7.04 1.84 35.64
CA LEU A 364 -6.19 3.05 35.62
C LEU A 364 -6.96 4.32 35.29
N LEU A 365 -8.13 4.17 34.65
CA LEU A 365 -9.04 5.28 34.41
C LEU A 365 -9.84 5.57 35.68
N LYS A 366 -9.87 6.85 36.08
CA LYS A 366 -10.72 7.32 37.19
C LYS A 366 -12.22 7.30 36.84
N ALA A 367 -12.54 7.29 35.56
CA ALA A 367 -13.89 7.41 35.05
C ALA A 367 -14.65 6.06 35.07
N PRO A 368 -15.91 6.02 35.53
CA PRO A 368 -16.75 4.82 35.42
C PRO A 368 -16.95 4.37 33.96
N HIS A 369 -17.23 3.08 33.76
CA HIS A 369 -17.63 2.56 32.45
C HIS A 369 -18.90 3.25 31.95
N GLY A 370 -18.91 3.64 30.67
CA GLY A 370 -20.03 4.35 30.07
C GLY A 370 -20.19 5.80 30.56
N SER A 371 -19.18 6.33 31.24
CA SER A 371 -19.14 7.75 31.63
C SER A 371 -19.10 8.66 30.41
N LYS A 372 -19.52 9.92 30.59
CA LYS A 372 -19.41 10.97 29.57
C LYS A 372 -17.96 11.16 29.10
N GLU A 373 -17.00 10.96 29.99
CA GLU A 373 -15.56 11.06 29.73
C GLU A 373 -15.09 9.95 28.77
N GLU A 374 -15.56 8.71 28.97
CA GLU A 374 -15.28 7.60 28.05
C GLU A 374 -15.86 7.85 26.66
N THR A 375 -17.13 8.24 26.61
CA THR A 375 -17.82 8.58 25.37
C THR A 375 -17.10 9.70 24.61
N ALA A 376 -16.60 10.71 25.32
CA ALA A 376 -15.87 11.83 24.72
C ALA A 376 -14.53 11.38 24.07
N VAL A 377 -13.80 10.45 24.69
CA VAL A 377 -12.56 9.91 24.12
C VAL A 377 -12.84 9.15 22.83
N TRP A 378 -13.81 8.23 22.83
CA TRP A 378 -14.16 7.46 21.64
C TRP A 378 -14.74 8.34 20.52
N ARG A 379 -15.51 9.37 20.89
CA ARG A 379 -16.00 10.38 19.94
C ARG A 379 -14.83 11.09 19.27
N ARG A 380 -13.87 11.61 20.06
CA ARG A 380 -12.68 12.30 19.54
C ARG A 380 -11.88 11.41 18.58
N LEU A 381 -11.65 10.14 18.93
CA LEU A 381 -10.95 9.20 18.05
C LEU A 381 -11.72 8.94 16.75
N THR A 382 -13.05 8.90 16.81
CA THR A 382 -13.90 8.70 15.64
C THR A 382 -13.95 9.94 14.73
N GLU A 383 -13.98 11.14 15.31
CA GLU A 383 -13.85 12.40 14.58
C GLU A 383 -12.46 12.50 13.90
N LEU A 384 -11.40 12.16 14.63
CA LEU A 384 -10.05 12.11 14.08
C LEU A 384 -9.96 11.13 12.91
N ALA A 385 -10.55 9.94 13.05
CA ALA A 385 -10.64 8.95 11.99
C ALA A 385 -11.43 9.44 10.76
N THR A 386 -12.48 10.25 10.98
CA THR A 386 -13.25 10.88 9.90
C THR A 386 -12.36 11.85 9.11
N SER A 387 -11.60 12.72 9.80
CA SER A 387 -10.64 13.62 9.15
C SER A 387 -9.53 12.88 8.41
N ILE A 388 -9.01 11.78 8.95
CA ILE A 388 -8.02 10.94 8.26
C ILE A 388 -8.61 10.34 7.00
N ARG A 389 -9.87 9.90 7.02
CA ARG A 389 -10.53 9.32 5.83
C ARG A 389 -10.72 10.39 4.75
N GLU A 390 -11.16 11.59 5.12
CA GLU A 390 -11.32 12.70 4.19
C GLU A 390 -9.98 13.10 3.56
N ASN A 391 -8.94 13.26 4.38
CA ASN A 391 -7.59 13.54 3.90
C ASN A 391 -7.03 12.38 3.08
N GLY A 392 -7.32 11.13 3.46
CA GLY A 392 -6.88 9.94 2.77
C GLY A 392 -7.43 9.81 1.35
N ASN A 393 -8.60 10.40 1.06
CA ASN A 393 -9.09 10.51 -0.31
C ASN A 393 -8.15 11.34 -1.20
N LEU A 394 -7.33 12.23 -0.62
CA LEU A 394 -6.33 13.03 -1.34
C LEU A 394 -5.00 12.28 -1.57
N HIS A 395 -4.92 11.04 -1.09
CA HIS A 395 -3.78 10.15 -1.20
C HIS A 395 -4.23 8.78 -1.75
N PRO A 396 -4.68 8.70 -3.01
CA PRO A 396 -5.12 7.45 -3.62
C PRO A 396 -4.05 6.34 -3.59
N GLU A 397 -2.78 6.72 -3.45
CA GLU A 397 -1.63 5.82 -3.31
C GLU A 397 -1.56 5.10 -1.95
N TRP A 398 -2.37 5.51 -0.95
CA TRP A 398 -2.35 4.97 0.40
C TRP A 398 -3.44 3.89 0.58
N PRO A 399 -3.12 2.59 0.43
CA PRO A 399 -4.13 1.53 0.47
C PRO A 399 -4.78 1.40 1.85
N GLN A 400 -6.11 1.23 1.85
CA GLN A 400 -6.91 0.76 2.98
C GLN A 400 -6.76 1.54 4.31
N MET A 401 -6.34 2.81 4.27
CA MET A 401 -6.29 3.64 5.49
C MET A 401 -7.65 3.76 6.17
N HIS A 402 -8.73 3.74 5.40
CA HIS A 402 -10.09 3.89 5.94
C HIS A 402 -10.47 2.77 6.91
N ALA A 403 -10.04 1.53 6.67
CA ALA A 403 -10.32 0.39 7.55
C ALA A 403 -9.55 0.52 8.87
N ARG A 404 -8.27 0.92 8.79
CA ARG A 404 -7.35 1.04 9.93
C ARG A 404 -7.73 2.17 10.90
N ALA A 405 -8.48 3.17 10.44
CA ALA A 405 -8.99 4.26 11.27
C ALA A 405 -10.26 3.90 12.08
N ASN A 406 -10.87 2.72 11.87
CA ASN A 406 -12.20 2.40 12.43
C ASN A 406 -12.25 2.00 13.90
N LEU A 407 -11.09 1.91 14.56
CA LEU A 407 -11.00 1.45 15.95
C LEU A 407 -11.95 2.23 16.88
N GLY A 408 -11.93 3.57 16.78
CA GLY A 408 -12.77 4.43 17.60
C GLY A 408 -14.26 4.22 17.37
N LEU A 409 -14.68 4.04 16.11
CA LEU A 409 -16.08 3.86 15.75
C LEU A 409 -16.68 2.62 16.43
N PHE A 410 -15.96 1.50 16.37
CA PHE A 410 -16.48 0.26 16.93
C PHE A 410 -16.74 0.38 18.43
N HIS A 411 -15.77 0.91 19.17
CA HIS A 411 -15.92 1.10 20.62
C HIS A 411 -16.95 2.17 20.97
N PHE A 412 -17.07 3.22 20.15
CA PHE A 412 -18.12 4.22 20.28
C PHE A 412 -19.51 3.57 20.16
N ILE A 413 -19.74 2.77 19.12
CA ILE A 413 -21.01 2.04 18.91
C ILE A 413 -21.29 1.11 20.08
N GLU A 414 -20.34 0.25 20.47
CA GLU A 414 -20.53 -0.71 21.56
C GLU A 414 -20.89 -0.01 22.88
N THR A 415 -20.25 1.12 23.18
CA THR A 415 -20.54 1.91 24.40
C THR A 415 -21.96 2.48 24.36
N HIS A 416 -22.41 3.00 23.21
CA HIS A 416 -23.77 3.53 23.04
C HIS A 416 -24.83 2.44 23.06
N PHE A 417 -24.56 1.27 22.46
CA PHE A 417 -25.49 0.15 22.48
C PHE A 417 -25.64 -0.44 23.89
N ALA A 418 -24.54 -0.59 24.63
CA ALA A 418 -24.59 -1.04 26.02
C ALA A 418 -25.32 -0.03 26.94
N ALA A 419 -25.13 1.27 26.70
CA ALA A 419 -25.80 2.33 27.44
C ALA A 419 -27.25 2.59 27.00
N ALA A 420 -27.66 2.10 25.82
CA ALA A 420 -28.95 2.43 25.24
C ALA A 420 -30.10 2.03 26.17
N GLY A 421 -30.19 0.78 26.64
CA GLY A 421 -31.25 0.35 27.57
C GLY A 421 -32.68 0.75 27.16
N GLY A 422 -32.94 1.02 25.86
CA GLY A 422 -34.19 1.57 25.33
C GLY A 422 -34.21 3.08 25.01
N ASN A 423 -33.16 3.84 25.33
CA ASN A 423 -33.00 5.26 25.03
C ASN A 423 -32.63 5.50 23.55
N ALA A 424 -33.59 6.00 22.79
CA ALA A 424 -33.44 6.33 21.37
C ALA A 424 -32.34 7.37 21.08
N GLY A 425 -31.96 8.22 22.06
CA GLY A 425 -30.92 9.22 21.90
C GLY A 425 -29.54 8.62 21.67
N HIS A 426 -29.17 7.56 22.39
CA HIS A 426 -27.89 6.88 22.19
C HIS A 426 -27.79 6.19 20.82
N LEU A 427 -28.89 5.59 20.36
CA LEU A 427 -28.95 4.98 19.03
C LEU A 427 -28.90 6.04 17.91
N HIS A 428 -29.55 7.19 18.12
CA HIS A 428 -29.48 8.31 17.18
C HIS A 428 -28.05 8.83 17.02
N GLU A 429 -27.32 8.99 18.12
CA GLU A 429 -25.94 9.44 18.11
C GLU A 429 -25.01 8.43 17.41
N ALA A 430 -25.15 7.13 17.73
CA ALA A 430 -24.40 6.07 17.06
C ALA A 430 -24.66 6.05 15.55
N ALA A 431 -25.91 6.16 15.11
CA ALA A 431 -26.27 6.19 13.70
C ALA A 431 -25.68 7.41 12.98
N LEU A 432 -25.70 8.58 13.61
CA LEU A 432 -25.14 9.80 13.04
C LEU A 432 -23.62 9.68 12.85
N VAL A 433 -22.91 9.10 13.82
CA VAL A 433 -21.46 8.92 13.74
C VAL A 433 -21.07 7.90 12.66
N VAL A 434 -21.81 6.80 12.54
CA VAL A 434 -21.64 5.83 11.43
C VAL A 434 -21.83 6.52 10.08
N GLU A 435 -22.86 7.35 9.95
CA GLU A 435 -23.16 8.05 8.72
C GLU A 435 -22.08 9.10 8.38
N LYS A 436 -21.60 9.87 9.35
CA LYS A 436 -20.46 10.78 9.14
C LYS A 436 -19.23 10.03 8.64
N MET A 437 -18.94 8.87 9.22
CA MET A 437 -17.86 8.01 8.74
C MET A 437 -18.11 7.45 7.33
N ARG A 438 -19.34 7.12 6.95
CA ARG A 438 -19.69 6.72 5.58
C ARG A 438 -19.50 7.89 4.60
N SER A 439 -19.98 9.07 4.95
CA SER A 439 -19.85 10.27 4.12
C SER A 439 -18.40 10.70 3.93
N SER A 440 -17.54 10.61 4.96
CA SER A 440 -16.09 10.88 4.80
C SER A 440 -15.41 9.96 3.79
N ALA A 441 -15.78 8.69 3.74
CA ALA A 441 -15.26 7.74 2.75
C ALA A 441 -15.75 8.04 1.33
N LEU A 442 -16.83 8.82 1.19
CA LEU A 442 -17.41 9.24 -0.08
C LEU A 442 -17.23 10.75 -0.33
N ALA A 443 -16.38 11.44 0.44
CA ALA A 443 -16.36 12.89 0.51
C ALA A 443 -16.15 13.55 -0.86
N TYR A 444 -15.23 13.01 -1.67
CA TYR A 444 -15.02 13.48 -3.04
C TYR A 444 -16.28 13.34 -3.90
N TRP A 445 -16.89 12.16 -3.91
CA TRP A 445 -18.07 11.86 -4.72
C TRP A 445 -19.28 12.70 -4.30
N LEU A 446 -19.52 12.82 -3.00
CA LEU A 446 -20.59 13.65 -2.46
C LEU A 446 -20.36 15.14 -2.74
N LYS A 447 -19.11 15.58 -2.85
CA LYS A 447 -18.78 16.97 -3.21
C LYS A 447 -19.06 17.27 -4.68
N ILE A 448 -18.77 16.36 -5.61
CA ILE A 448 -18.94 16.62 -7.05
C ILE A 448 -20.35 16.33 -7.59
N VAL A 449 -21.19 15.62 -6.85
CA VAL A 449 -22.57 15.31 -7.22
C VAL A 449 -23.52 16.37 -6.65
N PRO A 450 -24.20 17.17 -7.49
CA PRO A 450 -25.13 18.18 -7.01
C PRO A 450 -26.39 17.57 -6.38
N PRO A 451 -26.89 18.13 -5.25
CA PRO A 451 -28.21 17.83 -4.74
C PRO A 451 -29.31 18.28 -5.70
N ASP A 452 -30.52 17.71 -5.54
CA ASP A 452 -31.70 18.23 -6.21
C ASP A 452 -32.04 19.65 -5.71
N LEU A 453 -32.33 20.54 -6.64
CA LEU A 453 -32.77 21.91 -6.40
C LEU A 453 -34.26 21.95 -6.05
N SER A 454 -34.64 22.80 -5.11
CA SER A 454 -36.05 23.09 -4.86
C SER A 454 -36.61 24.05 -5.93
N ASP A 455 -37.81 23.78 -6.43
CA ASP A 455 -38.45 24.57 -7.50
C ASP A 455 -38.68 26.05 -7.11
N SER A 456 -38.71 26.36 -5.82
CA SER A 456 -39.07 27.69 -5.31
C SER A 456 -38.02 28.78 -5.50
N ASN A 457 -36.73 28.45 -5.70
CA ASN A 457 -35.63 29.43 -5.69
C ASN A 457 -34.66 29.33 -6.89
N ALA A 458 -35.04 28.60 -7.94
CA ALA A 458 -34.16 28.29 -9.08
C ALA A 458 -33.57 29.52 -9.79
N SER A 459 -34.34 30.61 -9.93
CA SER A 459 -33.89 31.82 -10.65
C SER A 459 -32.82 32.63 -9.90
N GLY A 460 -32.91 32.73 -8.57
CA GLY A 460 -31.93 33.44 -7.74
C GLY A 460 -30.65 32.65 -7.50
N MET A 461 -30.74 31.32 -7.54
CA MET A 461 -29.62 30.39 -7.38
C MET A 461 -28.74 30.28 -8.63
N LYS A 462 -29.24 30.61 -9.82
CA LYS A 462 -28.55 30.39 -11.11
C LYS A 462 -27.08 30.87 -11.16
N PRO A 463 -26.72 32.13 -10.83
CA PRO A 463 -25.32 32.57 -10.90
C PRO A 463 -24.42 31.83 -9.89
N LEU A 464 -24.95 31.45 -8.73
CA LEU A 464 -24.20 30.68 -7.74
C LEU A 464 -24.00 29.22 -8.21
N LEU A 465 -24.99 28.63 -8.88
CA LEU A 465 -24.87 27.30 -9.47
C LEU A 465 -23.88 27.27 -10.63
N GLU A 466 -23.84 28.30 -11.47
CA GLU A 466 -22.86 28.43 -12.55
C GLU A 466 -21.43 28.50 -11.97
N LYS A 467 -21.22 29.34 -10.94
CA LYS A 467 -19.95 29.41 -10.21
C LYS A 467 -19.60 28.10 -9.53
N GLU A 468 -20.57 27.41 -8.94
CA GLU A 468 -20.37 26.09 -8.34
C GLU A 468 -19.91 25.07 -9.38
N GLN A 469 -20.55 25.02 -10.55
CA GLN A 469 -20.18 24.11 -11.62
C GLN A 469 -18.74 24.36 -12.12
N GLU A 470 -18.35 25.62 -12.22
CA GLU A 470 -16.99 26.01 -12.56
C GLU A 470 -15.97 25.50 -11.52
N LEU A 471 -16.20 25.81 -10.23
CA LEU A 471 -15.34 25.34 -9.13
C LEU A 471 -15.27 23.81 -9.05
N LEU A 472 -16.39 23.12 -9.28
CA LEU A 472 -16.41 21.66 -9.36
C LEU A 472 -15.62 21.13 -10.57
N GLY A 473 -15.58 21.86 -11.68
CA GLY A 473 -14.72 21.58 -12.82
C GLY A 473 -13.24 21.62 -12.44
N TYR A 474 -12.80 22.70 -11.79
CA TYR A 474 -11.43 22.81 -11.28
C TYR A 474 -11.11 21.77 -10.22
N LEU A 475 -12.05 21.46 -9.32
CA LEU A 475 -11.85 20.47 -8.27
C LEU A 475 -11.63 19.06 -8.85
N ARG A 476 -12.33 18.72 -9.94
CA ARG A 476 -12.10 17.46 -10.67
C ARG A 476 -10.71 17.44 -11.31
N GLY A 477 -10.25 18.57 -11.86
CA GLY A 477 -8.89 18.72 -12.37
C GLY A 477 -7.82 18.52 -11.28
N ALA A 478 -7.99 19.18 -10.14
CA ALA A 478 -7.08 19.04 -8.99
C ALA A 478 -7.02 17.59 -8.47
N TYR A 479 -8.17 16.91 -8.40
CA TYR A 479 -8.22 15.48 -8.02
C TYR A 479 -7.59 14.57 -9.09
N PHE A 480 -7.75 14.89 -10.37
CA PHE A 480 -7.09 14.17 -11.46
C PHE A 480 -5.56 14.26 -11.36
N LEU A 481 -5.00 15.42 -11.00
CA LEU A 481 -3.55 15.57 -10.77
C LEU A 481 -3.02 14.63 -9.67
N MET A 482 -3.82 14.37 -8.63
CA MET A 482 -3.45 13.41 -7.57
C MET A 482 -3.45 11.96 -8.09
N LEU A 483 -4.39 11.61 -8.97
CA LEU A 483 -4.48 10.29 -9.58
C LEU A 483 -3.46 10.08 -10.69
N TYR A 484 -2.98 11.16 -11.31
CA TYR A 484 -2.16 11.12 -12.52
C TYR A 484 -0.96 10.16 -12.40
N PRO A 485 -0.13 10.17 -11.34
CA PRO A 485 1.01 9.25 -11.23
C PRO A 485 0.62 7.77 -11.18
N MET A 486 -0.60 7.47 -10.75
CA MET A 486 -1.15 6.11 -10.65
C MET A 486 -1.81 5.64 -11.94
N LEU A 487 -2.05 6.53 -12.90
CA LEU A 487 -2.58 6.15 -14.20
C LEU A 487 -1.55 5.33 -14.98
N PRO A 488 -1.98 4.32 -15.76
CA PRO A 488 -1.09 3.61 -16.67
C PRO A 488 -0.30 4.57 -17.54
N MET A 489 0.94 4.22 -17.88
CA MET A 489 1.86 5.13 -18.58
C MET A 489 1.29 5.69 -19.90
N HIS A 490 0.52 4.89 -20.64
CA HIS A 490 -0.14 5.33 -21.86
C HIS A 490 -1.17 6.44 -21.61
N TYR A 491 -1.99 6.34 -20.54
CA TYR A 491 -2.90 7.43 -20.16
C TYR A 491 -2.14 8.69 -19.72
N ARG A 492 -1.04 8.53 -18.98
CA ARG A 492 -0.21 9.68 -18.59
C ARG A 492 0.36 10.41 -19.80
N ARG A 493 0.79 9.65 -20.82
CA ARG A 493 1.41 10.18 -22.04
C ARG A 493 0.42 10.87 -22.97
N TYR A 494 -0.82 10.38 -23.07
CA TYR A 494 -1.85 10.90 -23.97
C TYR A 494 -2.87 11.82 -23.29
N GLY A 495 -2.81 11.98 -21.97
CA GLY A 495 -3.75 12.77 -21.17
C GLY A 495 -3.60 14.30 -21.27
N MET A 496 -2.60 14.80 -22.01
CA MET A 496 -2.44 16.23 -22.32
C MET A 496 -2.66 16.47 -23.81
N GLN A 497 -3.24 17.62 -24.16
CA GLN A 497 -3.50 17.97 -25.56
C GLN A 497 -2.18 17.95 -26.36
N LEU A 498 -2.21 17.30 -27.52
CA LEU A 498 -1.06 17.08 -28.41
C LEU A 498 -0.34 18.40 -28.77
N GLU A 499 -1.05 19.53 -28.77
CA GLU A 499 -0.54 20.86 -29.08
C GLU A 499 0.35 21.43 -27.96
N GLU A 500 0.01 21.20 -26.68
CA GLU A 500 0.88 21.56 -25.55
C GLU A 500 2.13 20.66 -25.49
N MET A 501 1.97 19.39 -25.87
CA MET A 501 3.09 18.44 -25.97
C MET A 501 4.12 18.81 -27.06
N LEU A 502 3.70 19.51 -28.12
CA LEU A 502 4.58 19.93 -29.22
C LEU A 502 5.30 21.25 -28.94
N GLN A 503 4.80 22.07 -28.00
CA GLN A 503 5.40 23.37 -27.68
C GLN A 503 6.53 23.32 -26.66
N GLU A 504 6.51 22.35 -25.73
CA GLU A 504 7.53 22.25 -24.69
C GLU A 504 8.41 21.02 -24.90
N GLY A 505 9.62 21.21 -25.44
CA GLY A 505 10.61 20.15 -25.65
C GLY A 505 11.30 19.62 -24.39
N ASP A 506 10.79 19.91 -23.18
CA ASP A 506 11.42 19.54 -21.91
C ASP A 506 10.49 18.75 -20.98
N ASP A 507 10.74 17.44 -20.87
CA ASP A 507 10.03 16.51 -19.98
C ASP A 507 10.16 16.88 -18.49
N ALA A 508 11.19 17.61 -18.09
CA ALA A 508 11.36 18.03 -16.70
C ALA A 508 10.37 19.15 -16.32
N ALA A 509 10.06 20.07 -17.24
CA ALA A 509 9.02 21.08 -17.05
C ALA A 509 7.62 20.44 -17.01
N ARG A 510 7.38 19.42 -17.86
CA ARG A 510 6.13 18.64 -17.88
C ARG A 510 5.85 17.93 -16.54
N ARG A 511 6.87 17.32 -15.93
CA ARG A 511 6.74 16.65 -14.63
C ARG A 511 6.48 17.61 -13.47
N ARG A 512 6.92 18.87 -13.56
CA ARG A 512 6.65 19.90 -12.54
C ARG A 512 5.21 20.41 -12.57
N ARG A 513 4.51 20.36 -13.73
CA ARG A 513 3.09 20.75 -13.83
C ARG A 513 2.13 19.67 -13.33
N MET A 514 2.53 18.40 -13.43
CA MET A 514 1.73 17.24 -13.02
C MET A 514 2.14 16.72 -11.64
N ASP A 515 2.23 17.64 -10.68
CA ASP A 515 2.62 17.36 -9.31
C ASP A 515 1.39 17.05 -8.43
N PRO A 516 1.30 15.85 -7.83
CA PRO A 516 0.25 15.50 -6.89
C PRO A 516 0.14 16.46 -5.71
N ASP A 517 1.24 17.04 -5.24
CA ASP A 517 1.23 17.99 -4.13
C ASP A 517 0.60 19.33 -4.53
N ALA A 518 0.85 19.80 -5.75
CA ALA A 518 0.15 20.93 -6.32
C ALA A 518 -1.36 20.65 -6.44
N GLY A 519 -1.73 19.45 -6.93
CA GLY A 519 -3.13 18.99 -6.95
C GLY A 519 -3.77 19.01 -5.55
N ARG A 520 -3.06 18.50 -4.53
CA ARG A 520 -3.52 18.49 -3.12
C ARG A 520 -3.72 19.89 -2.57
N ALA A 521 -2.80 20.82 -2.86
CA ALA A 521 -2.92 22.21 -2.45
C ALA A 521 -4.14 22.88 -3.10
N GLN A 522 -4.28 22.77 -4.42
CA GLN A 522 -5.38 23.34 -5.18
C GLN A 522 -6.74 22.77 -4.75
N TYR A 523 -6.82 21.47 -4.49
CA TYR A 523 -8.05 20.84 -4.00
C TYR A 523 -8.50 21.40 -2.66
N LYS A 524 -7.56 21.69 -1.74
CA LYS A 524 -7.86 22.27 -0.43
C LYS A 524 -8.38 23.70 -0.57
N GLU A 525 -7.76 24.50 -1.42
CA GLU A 525 -8.20 25.88 -1.73
C GLU A 525 -9.61 25.89 -2.34
N LEU A 526 -9.82 25.14 -3.43
CA LEU A 526 -11.13 25.02 -4.08
C LEU A 526 -12.20 24.48 -3.14
N SER A 527 -11.83 23.59 -2.22
CA SER A 527 -12.74 23.08 -1.20
C SER A 527 -13.19 24.15 -0.22
N GLN A 528 -12.33 25.11 0.14
CA GLN A 528 -12.67 26.24 1.00
C GLN A 528 -13.52 27.28 0.25
N GLU A 529 -13.21 27.53 -1.03
CA GLU A 529 -14.03 28.39 -1.89
C GLU A 529 -15.44 27.84 -2.07
N LEU A 530 -15.57 26.53 -2.34
CA LEU A 530 -16.87 25.86 -2.41
C LEU A 530 -17.63 25.98 -1.08
N ALA A 531 -16.98 25.76 0.06
CA ALA A 531 -17.63 25.90 1.36
C ALA A 531 -18.14 27.34 1.61
N THR A 532 -17.39 28.34 1.16
CA THR A 532 -17.80 29.76 1.23
C THR A 532 -19.02 30.02 0.34
N LEU A 533 -18.99 29.53 -0.90
CA LEU A 533 -20.11 29.61 -1.84
C LEU A 533 -21.36 28.92 -1.30
N HIS A 534 -21.22 27.75 -0.67
CA HIS A 534 -22.33 27.03 -0.04
C HIS A 534 -22.92 27.81 1.15
N GLY A 535 -22.09 28.54 1.90
CA GLY A 535 -22.55 29.47 2.93
C GLY A 535 -23.37 30.63 2.36
N GLU A 536 -23.01 31.15 1.19
CA GLU A 536 -23.81 32.16 0.48
C GLU A 536 -25.15 31.59 0.00
N MET A 537 -25.13 30.37 -0.56
CA MET A 537 -26.33 29.65 -1.02
C MET A 537 -27.31 29.36 0.12
N GLN A 538 -26.84 29.25 1.37
CA GLN A 538 -27.69 28.97 2.54
C GLN A 538 -28.80 30.00 2.74
N ARG A 539 -28.60 31.24 2.30
CA ARG A 539 -29.63 32.30 2.37
C ARG A 539 -30.75 32.13 1.34
N LEU A 540 -30.47 31.45 0.23
CA LEU A 540 -31.40 31.27 -0.89
C LEU A 540 -32.07 29.90 -0.86
N ASP A 541 -31.29 28.83 -0.65
CA ASP A 541 -31.81 27.47 -0.49
C ASP A 541 -31.09 26.78 0.68
N PRO A 542 -31.65 26.87 1.90
CA PRO A 542 -31.07 26.26 3.08
C PRO A 542 -30.93 24.74 2.98
N ASP A 543 -31.83 24.04 2.26
CA ASP A 543 -31.76 22.59 2.15
C ASP A 543 -30.67 22.16 1.16
N TYR A 544 -30.52 22.87 0.04
CA TYR A 544 -29.41 22.66 -0.89
C TYR A 544 -28.05 22.88 -0.19
N ALA A 545 -27.88 24.04 0.47
CA ALA A 545 -26.65 24.37 1.18
C ALA A 545 -26.35 23.38 2.31
N ARG A 546 -27.37 22.96 3.08
CA ARG A 546 -27.21 21.92 4.11
C ARG A 546 -26.71 20.61 3.51
N LYS A 547 -27.27 20.12 2.40
CA LYS A 547 -26.82 18.89 1.74
C LYS A 547 -25.39 18.99 1.21
N ARG A 548 -24.92 20.20 0.89
CA ARG A 548 -23.53 20.46 0.47
C ARG A 548 -22.55 20.51 1.64
N LEU A 549 -22.88 21.24 2.71
CA LEU A 549 -22.03 21.43 3.89
C LEU A 549 -22.01 20.19 4.80
N GLU A 550 -23.15 19.52 4.91
CA GLU A 550 -23.37 18.34 5.74
C GLU A 550 -23.97 17.20 4.91
N PRO A 551 -23.18 16.55 4.04
CA PRO A 551 -23.67 15.58 3.07
C PRO A 551 -24.04 14.22 3.69
N TRP A 552 -24.15 14.13 5.01
CA TRP A 552 -24.64 12.95 5.72
C TRP A 552 -26.16 12.92 5.79
N ALA A 553 -26.73 11.71 5.64
CA ALA A 553 -28.16 11.52 5.78
C ALA A 553 -28.60 11.74 7.24
N ALA A 554 -29.76 12.38 7.42
CA ALA A 554 -30.39 12.43 8.73
C ALA A 554 -30.82 11.02 9.18
N THR A 555 -30.78 10.74 10.49
CA THR A 555 -31.16 9.43 11.06
C THR A 555 -32.56 8.98 10.63
N ALA A 556 -33.51 9.90 10.47
CA ALA A 556 -34.85 9.60 9.96
C ALA A 556 -34.84 9.10 8.51
N ALA A 557 -33.95 9.62 7.66
CA ALA A 557 -33.79 9.13 6.29
C ALA A 557 -33.17 7.72 6.26
N LEU A 558 -32.18 7.47 7.12
CA LEU A 558 -31.58 6.14 7.30
C LEU A 558 -32.62 5.11 7.77
N ALA A 559 -33.42 5.47 8.79
CA ALA A 559 -34.47 4.60 9.30
C ALA A 559 -35.53 4.28 8.23
N ARG A 560 -35.94 5.27 7.42
CA ARG A 560 -36.85 5.03 6.28
C ARG A 560 -36.24 4.09 5.24
N ALA A 561 -34.96 4.27 4.90
CA ALA A 561 -34.29 3.40 3.93
C ALA A 561 -34.18 1.95 4.45
N LEU A 562 -33.76 1.76 5.70
CA LEU A 562 -33.69 0.44 6.33
C LEU A 562 -35.07 -0.22 6.46
N GLY A 563 -36.11 0.54 6.82
CA GLY A 563 -37.49 0.04 6.88
C GLY A 563 -38.01 -0.46 5.54
N ARG A 564 -37.62 0.17 4.42
CA ARG A 564 -37.94 -0.31 3.06
C ARG A 564 -37.24 -1.63 2.70
N HIS A 565 -36.07 -1.91 3.29
CA HIS A 565 -35.34 -3.17 3.08
C HIS A 565 -35.77 -4.29 4.04
N ALA A 566 -36.29 -3.95 5.22
CA ALA A 566 -36.75 -4.91 6.22
C ALA A 566 -38.14 -5.49 5.91
N SER A 567 -38.96 -4.78 5.14
CA SER A 567 -40.20 -5.32 4.59
C SER A 567 -39.88 -6.01 3.26
N PRO A 568 -40.04 -7.34 3.13
CA PRO A 568 -40.02 -7.96 1.82
C PRO A 568 -41.18 -7.42 0.98
N PRO A 569 -41.04 -7.35 -0.36
CA PRO A 569 -42.13 -6.94 -1.24
C PRO A 569 -43.37 -7.83 -1.08
#